data_AF-A0A848UQL9-F1
#
_entry.id   AF-A0A848UQL9-F1
#
_cell.length_a   1.000
_cell.length_b   1.000
_cell.length_c   1.000
_cell.angle_alpha   90.00
_cell.angle_beta   90.00
_cell.angle_gamma   90.00
#
_symmetry.space_group_name_H-M   'P 1'
#
loop_
_entity.id
_entity.type
_entity.pdbx_description
1 polymer ?
#
loop_
_entity_poly.entity_id
_entity_poly.type
_entity_poly.pdbx_seq_one_letter_code
_entity_poly.pdbx_strand_id
1 'polypeptide(L)'
;MNNLFIALSTHHLKYCEKIADLDKTSNNIIITNSGFNVDTKIFDRIVFLNKSAYNQSNSFISKAKHIIDKSRSYSKAVNEISDLKNAERIRLYYSSLEDILSNYLLFNFNKNVEGIVIEDGVLNYYEHTLEDVSKLTFNLKKLIGLAYGLKLKNYEGHTTGIDYDLVKCQLVREPSYSIRPQKSARLPLDSRKLSGLNNNILIVGQEPYGNMYGKRIYIDKLKQLISHINLNTSFKPSKTVYYKPHRHGPRIDVNTIKEALPNNHFIYLDNEVGMEDLFFENIKCKNIYTFDSSAVFSIYSEAPDKFKDQLNIYVMPFHRSVLNKLFKQLKFTILNNDI
;
A
#
# COMPACT_ATOMS: atom_id res chain seq x y z
N MET A 1 -21.43 0.35 20.83
CA MET A 1 -20.83 1.14 19.73
C MET A 1 -20.78 0.25 18.50
N ASN A 2 -20.99 0.77 17.30
CA ASN A 2 -20.87 -0.01 16.06
C ASN A 2 -19.54 0.35 15.37
N ASN A 3 -18.70 -0.63 15.13
CA ASN A 3 -17.47 -0.50 14.38
C ASN A 3 -17.72 -1.03 12.96
N LEU A 4 -17.58 -0.17 11.96
CA LEU A 4 -17.77 -0.52 10.56
C LEU A 4 -16.42 -0.49 9.84
N PHE A 5 -15.94 -1.64 9.42
CA PHE A 5 -14.66 -1.83 8.74
C PHE A 5 -14.85 -1.97 7.23
N ILE A 6 -13.97 -1.36 6.44
CA ILE A 6 -13.90 -1.54 5.00
C ILE A 6 -12.54 -2.15 4.64
N ALA A 7 -12.53 -3.37 4.12
CA ALA A 7 -11.30 -4.03 3.67
C ALA A 7 -11.42 -4.49 2.21
N LEU A 8 -10.75 -3.77 1.31
CA LEU A 8 -10.79 -4.02 -0.14
C LEU A 8 -9.56 -4.78 -0.67
N SER A 9 -8.58 -5.05 0.18
CA SER A 9 -7.40 -5.87 -0.10
C SER A 9 -7.14 -6.86 1.04
N THR A 10 -6.44 -7.97 0.74
CA THR A 10 -6.11 -8.99 1.75
C THR A 10 -5.20 -8.46 2.85
N HIS A 11 -4.31 -7.54 2.52
CA HIS A 11 -3.46 -6.87 3.50
C HIS A 11 -4.29 -5.99 4.45
N HIS A 12 -5.23 -5.21 3.90
CA HIS A 12 -6.09 -4.36 4.71
C HIS A 12 -7.05 -5.18 5.59
N LEU A 13 -7.54 -6.33 5.10
CA LEU A 13 -8.33 -7.27 5.90
C LEU A 13 -7.60 -7.70 7.18
N LYS A 14 -6.32 -8.10 7.08
CA LYS A 14 -5.51 -8.48 8.25
C LYS A 14 -5.40 -7.36 9.28
N TYR A 15 -5.36 -6.10 8.83
CA TYR A 15 -5.34 -4.95 9.74
C TYR A 15 -6.68 -4.78 10.44
N CYS A 16 -7.79 -4.86 9.70
CA CYS A 16 -9.13 -4.80 10.27
C CYS A 16 -9.36 -5.91 11.31
N GLU A 17 -8.96 -7.15 11.00
CA GLU A 17 -9.06 -8.29 11.94
C GLU A 17 -8.32 -8.02 13.24
N LYS A 18 -7.06 -7.56 13.17
CA LYS A 18 -6.28 -7.24 14.37
C LYS A 18 -6.88 -6.10 15.18
N ILE A 19 -7.41 -5.07 14.53
CA ILE A 19 -8.05 -3.93 15.21
C ILE A 19 -9.35 -4.37 15.89
N ALA A 20 -10.18 -5.15 15.20
CA ALA A 20 -11.44 -5.65 15.72
C ALA A 20 -11.24 -6.63 16.89
N ASP A 21 -10.19 -7.47 16.85
CA ASP A 21 -9.86 -8.41 17.93
C ASP A 21 -9.50 -7.71 19.26
N LEU A 22 -9.04 -6.44 19.21
CA LEU A 22 -8.78 -5.63 20.40
C LEU A 22 -10.04 -5.06 21.07
N ASP A 23 -11.16 -4.95 20.35
CA ASP A 23 -12.43 -4.43 20.86
C ASP A 23 -13.58 -5.38 20.52
N LYS A 24 -13.63 -6.51 21.24
CA LYS A 24 -14.71 -7.51 21.13
C LYS A 24 -16.02 -7.09 21.80
N THR A 25 -16.03 -5.92 22.47
CA THR A 25 -17.22 -5.43 23.18
C THR A 25 -18.14 -4.59 22.28
N SER A 26 -17.59 -4.09 21.18
CA SER A 26 -18.34 -3.39 20.14
C SER A 26 -18.93 -4.37 19.13
N ASN A 27 -20.01 -3.94 18.46
CA ASN A 27 -20.56 -4.65 17.31
C ASN A 27 -19.66 -4.41 16.10
N ASN A 28 -18.85 -5.41 15.73
CA ASN A 28 -17.85 -5.35 14.69
C ASN A 28 -18.41 -5.87 13.37
N ILE A 29 -18.54 -4.96 12.40
CA ILE A 29 -19.12 -5.22 11.08
C ILE A 29 -18.06 -4.95 10.02
N ILE A 30 -17.84 -5.89 9.10
CA ILE A 30 -16.87 -5.71 8.01
C ILE A 30 -17.53 -5.80 6.64
N ILE A 31 -17.19 -4.86 5.76
CA ILE A 31 -17.48 -4.92 4.34
C ILE A 31 -16.19 -5.33 3.61
N THR A 32 -16.21 -6.47 2.92
CA THR A 32 -15.01 -7.00 2.26
C THR A 32 -15.34 -7.85 1.03
N ASN A 33 -14.32 -8.32 0.32
CA ASN A 33 -14.50 -9.13 -0.89
C ASN A 33 -14.88 -10.57 -0.56
N SER A 34 -15.80 -11.16 -1.32
CA SER A 34 -16.20 -12.57 -1.14
C SER A 34 -15.07 -13.58 -1.35
N GLY A 35 -14.00 -13.19 -2.07
CA GLY A 35 -12.82 -14.02 -2.29
C GLY A 35 -11.80 -14.02 -1.16
N PHE A 36 -12.01 -13.27 -0.07
CA PHE A 36 -11.07 -13.22 1.05
C PHE A 36 -11.49 -14.19 2.17
N ASN A 37 -10.49 -14.80 2.81
CA ASN A 37 -10.72 -15.62 4.01
C ASN A 37 -10.80 -14.69 5.23
N VAL A 38 -12.00 -14.54 5.78
CA VAL A 38 -12.30 -13.66 6.92
C VAL A 38 -12.46 -14.50 8.17
N ASP A 39 -11.85 -14.09 9.29
CA ASP A 39 -12.12 -14.74 10.58
C ASP A 39 -13.52 -14.37 11.09
N THR A 40 -14.45 -15.31 10.95
CA THR A 40 -15.86 -15.16 11.36
C THR A 40 -16.05 -15.07 12.88
N LYS A 41 -15.01 -15.34 13.69
CA LYS A 41 -15.08 -15.19 15.14
C LYS A 41 -14.85 -13.75 15.61
N ILE A 42 -14.27 -12.92 14.74
CA ILE A 42 -13.91 -11.52 15.07
C ILE A 42 -15.05 -10.56 14.74
N PHE A 43 -15.81 -10.85 13.69
CA PHE A 43 -16.87 -9.98 13.19
C PHE A 43 -18.25 -10.56 13.46
N ASP A 44 -19.11 -9.77 14.12
CA ASP A 44 -20.53 -10.09 14.34
C ASP A 44 -21.30 -10.16 13.03
N ARG A 45 -20.86 -9.39 12.03
CA ARG A 45 -21.47 -9.33 10.71
C ARG A 45 -20.45 -9.12 9.61
N ILE A 46 -20.54 -9.94 8.57
CA ILE A 46 -19.71 -9.83 7.36
C ILE A 46 -20.60 -9.53 6.17
N VAL A 47 -20.30 -8.46 5.45
CA VAL A 47 -20.99 -8.03 4.24
C VAL A 47 -20.06 -8.20 3.06
N PHE A 48 -20.40 -9.13 2.17
CA PHE A 48 -19.55 -9.49 1.04
C PHE A 48 -19.87 -8.67 -0.22
N LEU A 49 -18.81 -8.15 -0.83
CA LEU A 49 -18.84 -7.55 -2.15
C LEU A 49 -18.74 -8.63 -3.22
N ASN A 50 -19.69 -8.65 -4.15
CA ASN A 50 -19.91 -9.76 -5.06
C ASN A 50 -18.86 -9.93 -6.19
N LYS A 51 -17.79 -9.11 -6.25
CA LYS A 51 -16.67 -9.29 -7.20
C LYS A 51 -15.36 -8.66 -6.70
N SER A 52 -14.23 -9.22 -7.15
CA SER A 52 -12.85 -8.76 -6.89
C SER A 52 -12.67 -7.28 -7.24
N ALA A 53 -12.18 -6.48 -6.30
CA ALA A 53 -11.93 -5.04 -6.47
C ALA A 53 -10.66 -4.72 -7.30
N TYR A 54 -10.12 -5.67 -8.08
CA TYR A 54 -8.85 -5.51 -8.79
C TYR A 54 -8.98 -4.77 -10.14
N ASN A 55 -8.20 -3.70 -10.28
CA ASN A 55 -8.19 -2.74 -11.38
C ASN A 55 -6.92 -2.94 -12.24
N GLN A 56 -7.01 -3.57 -13.41
CA GLN A 56 -6.04 -3.35 -14.49
C GLN A 56 -6.79 -3.41 -15.82
N SER A 57 -7.21 -2.26 -16.34
CA SER A 57 -7.79 -2.19 -17.67
C SER A 57 -7.38 -0.90 -18.39
N ASN A 58 -6.93 -1.05 -19.63
CA ASN A 58 -6.31 0.03 -20.41
C ASN A 58 -7.33 0.87 -21.21
N SER A 59 -8.62 0.51 -21.23
CA SER A 59 -9.65 1.24 -22.01
C SER A 59 -10.63 2.03 -21.13
N PHE A 60 -11.11 3.16 -21.63
CA PHE A 60 -12.10 3.99 -20.91
C PHE A 60 -13.41 3.23 -20.62
N ILE A 61 -13.88 2.41 -21.58
CA ILE A 61 -15.09 1.60 -21.45
C ILE A 61 -14.96 0.59 -20.31
N SER A 62 -13.81 -0.09 -20.20
CA SER A 62 -13.58 -1.05 -19.12
C SER A 62 -13.49 -0.36 -17.77
N LYS A 63 -12.83 0.81 -17.67
CA LYS A 63 -12.82 1.63 -16.44
C LYS A 63 -14.23 2.01 -16.00
N ALA A 64 -15.07 2.49 -16.92
CA ALA A 64 -16.46 2.82 -16.62
C ALA A 64 -17.25 1.59 -16.14
N LYS A 65 -17.13 0.45 -16.84
CA LYS A 65 -17.75 -0.81 -16.44
C LYS A 65 -17.34 -1.23 -15.03
N HIS A 66 -16.05 -1.13 -14.70
CA HIS A 66 -15.55 -1.42 -13.35
C HIS A 66 -16.13 -0.49 -12.29
N ILE A 67 -16.27 0.81 -12.57
CA ILE A 67 -16.92 1.75 -11.64
C ILE A 67 -18.40 1.41 -11.46
N ILE A 68 -19.11 1.09 -12.54
CA ILE A 68 -20.53 0.65 -12.49
C ILE A 68 -20.68 -0.59 -11.62
N ASP A 69 -19.88 -1.62 -11.89
CA ASP A 69 -19.93 -2.89 -11.15
C ASP A 69 -19.62 -2.68 -9.66
N LYS A 70 -18.59 -1.87 -9.34
CA LYS A 70 -18.26 -1.50 -7.96
C LYS A 70 -19.41 -0.74 -7.29
N SER A 71 -19.94 0.31 -7.91
CA SER A 71 -21.05 1.10 -7.35
C SER A 71 -22.30 0.25 -7.11
N ARG A 72 -22.63 -0.67 -8.01
CA ARG A 72 -23.73 -1.62 -7.82
C ARG A 72 -23.49 -2.52 -6.62
N SER A 73 -22.27 -3.05 -6.46
CA SER A 73 -21.92 -3.89 -5.31
C SER A 73 -21.95 -3.10 -4.00
N TYR A 74 -21.44 -1.88 -4.00
CA TYR A 74 -21.45 -1.00 -2.83
C TYR A 74 -22.88 -0.60 -2.43
N SER A 75 -23.76 -0.34 -3.39
CA SER A 75 -25.17 -0.03 -3.10
C SER A 75 -25.87 -1.18 -2.39
N LYS A 76 -25.60 -2.43 -2.83
CA LYS A 76 -26.08 -3.63 -2.13
C LYS A 76 -25.52 -3.73 -0.70
N ALA A 77 -24.21 -3.58 -0.53
CA ALA A 77 -23.58 -3.63 0.78
C ALA A 77 -24.14 -2.56 1.74
N VAL A 78 -24.35 -1.33 1.25
CA VAL A 78 -24.97 -0.23 2.00
C VAL A 78 -26.41 -0.54 2.39
N ASN A 79 -27.18 -1.22 1.54
CA ASN A 79 -28.54 -1.64 1.88
C ASN A 79 -28.55 -2.72 2.97
N GLU A 80 -27.58 -3.63 2.96
CA GLU A 80 -27.44 -4.64 4.01
C GLU A 80 -27.23 -3.98 5.37
N ILE A 81 -26.35 -2.99 5.47
CA ILE A 81 -26.09 -2.27 6.74
C ILE A 81 -27.06 -1.10 7.00
N SER A 82 -28.18 -1.00 6.28
CA SER A 82 -29.05 0.18 6.33
C SER A 82 -29.66 0.46 7.70
N ASP A 83 -29.76 -0.57 8.56
CA ASP A 83 -30.14 -0.48 9.97
C ASP A 83 -29.23 0.47 10.76
N LEU A 84 -27.97 0.61 10.36
CA LEU A 84 -27.00 1.48 11.03
C LEU A 84 -27.17 2.97 10.70
N LYS A 85 -27.97 3.36 9.69
CA LYS A 85 -28.11 4.78 9.29
C LYS A 85 -28.54 5.71 10.43
N ASN A 86 -29.32 5.17 11.36
CA ASN A 86 -29.84 5.88 12.53
C ASN A 86 -29.19 5.43 13.85
N ALA A 87 -28.12 4.63 13.78
CA ALA A 87 -27.36 4.25 14.98
C ALA A 87 -26.83 5.49 15.68
N GLU A 88 -26.82 5.47 17.02
CA GLU A 88 -26.38 6.60 17.84
C GLU A 88 -24.95 7.03 17.52
N ARG A 89 -24.06 6.07 17.26
CA ARG A 89 -22.67 6.30 16.89
C ARG A 89 -22.13 5.16 16.02
N ILE A 90 -21.40 5.53 14.97
CA ILE A 90 -20.63 4.61 14.13
C ILE A 90 -19.18 5.04 14.15
N ARG A 91 -18.26 4.09 14.34
CA ARG A 91 -16.85 4.27 14.04
C ARG A 91 -16.51 3.60 12.72
N LEU A 92 -16.15 4.38 11.71
CA LEU A 92 -15.79 3.91 10.38
C LEU A 92 -14.28 3.73 10.26
N TYR A 93 -13.85 2.52 9.94
CA TYR A 93 -12.46 2.17 9.66
C TYR A 93 -12.26 1.98 8.15
N TYR A 94 -11.41 2.81 7.54
CA TYR A 94 -11.24 2.86 6.08
C TYR A 94 -9.85 3.37 5.69
N SER A 95 -9.43 3.22 4.43
CA SER A 95 -8.09 3.67 3.99
C SER A 95 -8.06 4.98 3.20
N SER A 96 -9.04 5.22 2.32
CA SER A 96 -9.03 6.36 1.40
C SER A 96 -10.44 6.88 1.10
N LEU A 97 -10.57 8.20 0.90
CA LEU A 97 -11.79 8.89 0.44
C LEU A 97 -11.97 8.88 -1.09
N GLU A 98 -11.01 8.36 -1.84
CA GLU A 98 -11.15 8.20 -3.30
C GLU A 98 -12.08 7.05 -3.67
N ASP A 99 -12.29 6.11 -2.76
CA ASP A 99 -13.25 5.03 -2.95
C ASP A 99 -14.68 5.50 -2.65
N ILE A 100 -15.61 5.08 -3.51
CA ILE A 100 -17.02 5.48 -3.45
C ILE A 100 -17.64 5.09 -2.11
N LEU A 101 -17.33 3.90 -1.60
CA LEU A 101 -17.94 3.37 -0.38
C LEU A 101 -17.48 4.16 0.84
N SER A 102 -16.16 4.32 1.03
CA SER A 102 -15.60 5.05 2.16
C SER A 102 -16.07 6.50 2.20
N ASN A 103 -16.06 7.19 1.05
CA ASN A 103 -16.53 8.57 0.95
C ASN A 103 -18.01 8.70 1.32
N TYR A 104 -18.86 7.82 0.77
CA TYR A 104 -20.28 7.82 1.06
C TYR A 104 -20.56 7.54 2.55
N LEU A 105 -19.91 6.51 3.12
CA LEU A 105 -20.10 6.12 4.51
C LEU A 105 -19.66 7.21 5.49
N LEU A 106 -18.58 7.92 5.17
CA LEU A 106 -18.05 8.98 6.02
C LEU A 106 -18.88 10.28 5.97
N PHE A 107 -19.45 10.63 4.82
CA PHE A 107 -20.08 11.94 4.64
C PHE A 107 -21.60 11.93 4.54
N ASN A 108 -22.22 10.81 4.16
CA ASN A 108 -23.64 10.79 3.75
C ASN A 108 -24.46 9.66 4.38
N PHE A 109 -23.86 8.72 5.12
CA PHE A 109 -24.56 7.54 5.61
C PHE A 109 -25.18 7.69 7.00
N ASN A 110 -24.43 8.22 7.97
CA ASN A 110 -24.87 8.45 9.35
C ASN A 110 -24.36 9.83 9.82
N LYS A 111 -25.14 10.56 10.62
CA LYS A 111 -24.80 11.90 11.10
C LYS A 111 -23.72 11.91 12.20
N ASN A 112 -23.60 10.82 12.94
CA ASN A 112 -22.72 10.62 14.09
C ASN A 112 -21.62 9.60 13.77
N VAL A 113 -20.97 9.78 12.61
CA VAL A 113 -19.85 8.95 12.19
C VAL A 113 -18.52 9.52 12.68
N GLU A 114 -17.67 8.63 13.19
CA GLU A 114 -16.31 8.88 13.59
C GLU A 114 -15.36 8.10 12.67
N GLY A 115 -14.47 8.76 11.96
CA GLY A 115 -13.51 8.10 11.08
C GLY A 115 -12.23 7.68 11.80
N ILE A 116 -11.73 6.49 11.49
CA ILE A 116 -10.36 6.06 11.75
C ILE A 116 -9.76 5.60 10.44
N VAL A 117 -8.68 6.26 10.02
CA VAL A 117 -7.95 5.84 8.82
C VAL A 117 -7.07 4.64 9.17
N ILE A 118 -7.07 3.61 8.34
CA ILE A 118 -6.11 2.50 8.42
C ILE A 118 -5.13 2.63 7.26
N GLU A 119 -3.85 2.40 7.54
CA GLU A 119 -2.80 2.46 6.53
C GLU A 119 -3.08 1.57 5.31
N ASP A 120 -2.89 2.16 4.11
CA ASP A 120 -2.89 1.46 2.83
C ASP A 120 -1.59 1.78 2.07
N GLY A 121 -0.59 0.94 2.29
CA GLY A 121 0.75 1.11 1.74
C GLY A 121 1.41 2.41 2.24
N VAL A 122 1.85 3.25 1.30
CA VAL A 122 2.61 4.48 1.58
C VAL A 122 1.76 5.75 1.53
N LEU A 123 0.46 5.64 1.25
CA LEU A 123 -0.42 6.80 1.05
C LEU A 123 -0.47 7.75 2.26
N ASN A 124 -0.27 7.23 3.46
CA ASN A 124 -0.30 7.99 4.71
C ASN A 124 0.98 8.82 4.98
N TYR A 125 1.98 8.75 4.09
CA TYR A 125 3.34 9.22 4.31
C TYR A 125 3.85 10.24 3.29
N TYR A 126 3.00 10.65 2.34
CA TYR A 126 3.28 11.74 1.42
C TYR A 126 2.00 12.54 1.19
N GLU A 127 2.13 13.81 0.82
CA GLU A 127 0.95 14.64 0.53
C GLU A 127 0.29 14.14 -0.77
N HIS A 128 -0.97 13.73 -0.66
CA HIS A 128 -1.83 13.36 -1.78
C HIS A 128 -3.21 13.96 -1.57
N THR A 129 -3.65 14.79 -2.49
CA THR A 129 -4.92 15.54 -2.43
C THR A 129 -5.80 15.20 -3.61
N LEU A 130 -7.01 15.78 -3.66
CA LEU A 130 -7.89 15.62 -4.81
C LEU A 130 -7.30 16.22 -6.10
N GLU A 131 -6.33 17.14 -6.01
CA GLU A 131 -5.64 17.72 -7.18
C GLU A 131 -4.76 16.69 -7.89
N ASP A 132 -4.23 15.73 -7.14
CA ASP A 132 -3.41 14.62 -7.63
C ASP A 132 -4.27 13.50 -8.26
N VAL A 133 -5.58 13.52 -7.99
CA VAL A 133 -6.54 12.55 -8.51
C VAL A 133 -7.07 13.01 -9.87
N SER A 134 -7.19 12.08 -10.82
CA SER A 134 -7.82 12.34 -12.12
C SER A 134 -9.24 12.89 -11.96
N LYS A 135 -9.42 14.20 -12.23
CA LYS A 135 -10.73 14.90 -12.18
C LYS A 135 -11.81 14.17 -12.99
N LEU A 136 -11.46 13.70 -14.19
CA LEU A 136 -12.36 12.93 -15.05
C LEU A 136 -12.83 11.65 -14.36
N THR A 137 -11.89 10.88 -13.78
CA THR A 137 -12.21 9.63 -13.09
C THR A 137 -13.05 9.88 -11.84
N PHE A 138 -12.73 10.92 -11.07
CA PHE A 138 -13.48 11.28 -9.88
C PHE A 138 -14.92 11.72 -10.22
N ASN A 139 -15.09 12.57 -11.23
CA ASN A 139 -16.41 12.98 -11.70
C ASN A 139 -17.24 11.80 -12.23
N LEU A 140 -16.61 10.87 -12.94
CA LEU A 140 -17.26 9.64 -13.39
C LEU A 140 -17.74 8.78 -12.21
N LYS A 141 -16.89 8.60 -11.18
CA LYS A 141 -17.29 7.93 -9.92
C LYS A 141 -18.46 8.64 -9.25
N LYS A 142 -18.47 9.97 -9.23
CA LYS A 142 -19.55 10.78 -8.63
C LYS A 142 -20.88 10.61 -9.36
N LEU A 143 -20.87 10.67 -10.69
CA LEU A 143 -22.08 10.48 -11.51
C LEU A 143 -22.64 9.06 -11.38
N ILE A 144 -21.79 8.04 -11.54
CA ILE A 144 -22.21 6.64 -11.41
C ILE A 144 -22.66 6.35 -9.98
N GLY A 145 -21.90 6.78 -8.98
CA GLY A 145 -22.26 6.60 -7.57
C GLY A 145 -23.64 7.18 -7.27
N LEU A 146 -23.92 8.40 -7.74
CA LEU A 146 -25.23 9.04 -7.59
C LEU A 146 -26.36 8.19 -8.20
N ALA A 147 -26.17 7.62 -9.39
CA ALA A 147 -27.16 6.74 -10.04
C ALA A 147 -27.47 5.47 -9.22
N TYR A 148 -26.55 5.06 -8.33
CA TYR A 148 -26.72 3.93 -7.42
C TYR A 148 -27.09 4.34 -5.97
N GLY A 149 -27.45 5.61 -5.75
CA GLY A 149 -27.80 6.15 -4.43
C GLY A 149 -26.60 6.44 -3.51
N LEU A 150 -25.37 6.37 -4.05
CA LEU A 150 -24.11 6.59 -3.34
C LEU A 150 -23.56 7.98 -3.68
N LYS A 151 -24.09 9.00 -3.02
CA LYS A 151 -23.65 10.38 -3.23
C LYS A 151 -22.20 10.55 -2.76
N LEU A 152 -21.28 10.89 -3.67
CA LEU A 152 -19.92 11.27 -3.31
C LEU A 152 -19.85 12.77 -2.99
N LYS A 153 -19.12 13.09 -1.91
CA LYS A 153 -18.72 14.45 -1.56
C LYS A 153 -17.32 14.71 -2.12
N ASN A 154 -17.13 15.89 -2.73
CA ASN A 154 -15.77 16.39 -2.96
C ASN A 154 -15.12 16.61 -1.58
N TYR A 155 -13.83 16.35 -1.48
CA TYR A 155 -13.09 16.57 -0.25
C TYR A 155 -11.96 17.58 -0.46
N GLU A 156 -11.58 18.22 0.63
CA GLU A 156 -10.48 19.17 0.74
C GLU A 156 -9.46 18.59 1.74
N GLY A 157 -8.17 18.84 1.49
CA GLY A 157 -7.09 18.23 2.23
C GLY A 157 -6.70 16.85 1.72
N HIS A 158 -6.10 16.05 2.60
CA HIS A 158 -5.51 14.77 2.23
C HIS A 158 -6.52 13.70 1.82
N THR A 159 -6.16 12.86 0.86
CA THR A 159 -7.03 11.84 0.26
C THR A 159 -7.49 10.76 1.23
N THR A 160 -6.76 10.52 2.32
CA THR A 160 -7.21 9.62 3.39
C THR A 160 -8.33 10.21 4.22
N GLY A 161 -8.56 11.52 4.14
CA GLY A 161 -9.52 12.25 4.97
C GLY A 161 -9.01 12.59 6.37
N ILE A 162 -7.74 12.32 6.69
CA ILE A 162 -7.17 12.56 8.02
C ILE A 162 -7.31 14.02 8.49
N ASP A 163 -7.44 14.96 7.56
CA ASP A 163 -7.59 16.40 7.86
C ASP A 163 -8.99 16.78 8.38
N TYR A 164 -10.01 15.91 8.27
CA TYR A 164 -11.35 16.21 8.73
C TYR A 164 -11.54 16.00 10.24
N ASP A 165 -12.35 16.84 10.90
CA ASP A 165 -12.66 16.77 12.34
C ASP A 165 -13.40 15.50 12.77
N LEU A 166 -14.20 14.95 11.84
CA LEU A 166 -14.91 13.69 12.04
C LEU A 166 -13.93 12.50 12.06
N VAL A 167 -12.74 12.61 11.45
CA VAL A 167 -11.69 11.60 11.53
C VAL A 167 -10.89 11.86 12.79
N LYS A 168 -10.74 10.89 13.67
CA LYS A 168 -10.02 11.08 14.95
C LYS A 168 -8.55 10.78 14.87
N CYS A 169 -8.20 9.72 14.16
CA CYS A 169 -6.81 9.34 13.98
C CYS A 169 -6.60 8.52 12.70
N GLN A 170 -5.33 8.33 12.36
CA GLN A 170 -4.88 7.27 11.46
C GLN A 170 -4.05 6.24 12.22
N LEU A 171 -4.29 4.97 11.95
CA LEU A 171 -3.53 3.84 12.46
C LEU A 171 -2.51 3.43 11.40
N VAL A 172 -1.24 3.67 11.69
CA VAL A 172 -0.13 3.51 10.74
C VAL A 172 1.02 2.77 11.38
N ARG A 173 1.82 2.07 10.56
CA ARG A 173 3.02 1.36 11.02
C ARG A 173 4.04 2.33 11.58
N GLU A 174 4.28 3.51 11.01
CA GLU A 174 5.27 4.45 11.53
C GLU A 174 4.69 5.86 11.78
N PRO A 175 4.03 6.10 12.93
CA PRO A 175 3.30 7.35 13.20
C PRO A 175 4.12 8.63 13.04
N SER A 176 5.38 8.62 13.49
CA SER A 176 6.28 9.78 13.45
C SER A 176 6.62 10.26 12.03
N TYR A 177 6.49 9.39 11.03
CA TYR A 177 6.78 9.72 9.62
C TYR A 177 5.53 9.99 8.78
N SER A 178 4.34 9.80 9.34
CA SER A 178 3.09 10.09 8.64
C SER A 178 2.92 11.58 8.34
N ILE A 179 2.04 11.94 7.40
CA ILE A 179 1.78 13.35 7.04
C ILE A 179 1.17 14.19 8.18
N ARG A 180 0.56 13.54 9.18
CA ARG A 180 -0.07 14.16 10.34
C ARG A 180 0.30 13.39 11.62
N PRO A 181 1.57 13.42 12.07
CA PRO A 181 2.04 12.61 13.19
C PRO A 181 1.22 12.81 14.48
N GLN A 182 0.78 14.04 14.73
CA GLN A 182 -0.05 14.42 15.89
C GLN A 182 -1.43 13.76 15.90
N LYS A 183 -1.88 13.25 14.75
CA LYS A 183 -3.17 12.56 14.56
C LYS A 183 -2.98 11.09 14.20
N SER A 184 -1.79 10.55 14.47
CA SER A 184 -1.40 9.19 14.13
C SER A 184 -1.13 8.37 15.37
N ALA A 185 -1.56 7.11 15.34
CA ALA A 185 -1.23 6.11 16.35
C ALA A 185 -0.65 4.86 15.69
N ARG A 186 0.15 4.11 16.46
CA ARG A 186 0.79 2.89 15.98
C ARG A 186 -0.30 1.84 15.70
N LEU A 187 -0.30 1.29 14.50
CA LEU A 187 -1.14 0.15 14.13
C LEU A 187 -0.77 -1.05 15.04
N PRO A 188 -1.74 -1.80 15.59
CA PRO A 188 -1.49 -2.90 16.51
C PRO A 188 -0.97 -4.14 15.77
N LEU A 189 0.26 -4.07 15.28
CA LEU A 189 0.96 -5.15 14.61
C LEU A 189 2.19 -5.56 15.41
N ASP A 190 2.37 -6.87 15.54
CA ASP A 190 3.64 -7.44 15.94
C ASP A 190 4.68 -7.19 14.84
N SER A 191 5.88 -6.77 15.26
CA SER A 191 7.04 -6.80 14.38
C SER A 191 7.28 -8.23 13.88
N ARG A 192 7.77 -8.35 12.65
CA ARG A 192 8.10 -9.65 12.08
C ARG A 192 9.30 -10.24 12.82
N LYS A 193 9.31 -11.55 13.01
CA LYS A 193 10.44 -12.23 13.65
C LYS A 193 11.64 -12.22 12.70
N LEU A 194 12.76 -11.69 13.18
CA LEU A 194 14.03 -11.66 12.46
C LEU A 194 15.15 -12.15 13.37
N SER A 195 15.82 -13.24 12.99
CA SER A 195 16.92 -13.83 13.78
C SER A 195 18.26 -13.15 13.50
N GLY A 196 18.44 -12.57 12.32
CA GLY A 196 19.65 -11.87 11.91
C GLY A 196 19.56 -11.39 10.46
N LEU A 197 20.52 -10.55 10.07
CA LEU A 197 20.72 -10.09 8.71
C LEU A 197 21.99 -10.70 8.13
N ASN A 198 22.01 -10.98 6.83
CA ASN A 198 23.20 -11.43 6.13
C ASN A 198 23.77 -10.31 5.23
N ASN A 199 25.01 -10.50 4.78
CA ASN A 199 25.72 -9.50 3.99
C ASN A 199 25.42 -9.56 2.48
N ASN A 200 24.43 -10.37 2.06
CA ASN A 200 23.99 -10.43 0.66
C ASN A 200 23.27 -9.14 0.25
N ILE A 201 22.95 -9.06 -1.03
CA ILE A 201 22.30 -7.90 -1.66
C ILE A 201 20.93 -8.32 -2.17
N LEU A 202 19.92 -7.50 -1.89
CA LEU A 202 18.60 -7.61 -2.50
C LEU A 202 18.38 -6.41 -3.44
N ILE A 203 18.05 -6.68 -4.70
CA ILE A 203 17.58 -5.69 -5.66
C ILE A 203 16.07 -5.89 -5.83
N VAL A 204 15.29 -4.84 -5.52
CA VAL A 204 13.85 -4.79 -5.71
C VAL A 204 13.55 -4.11 -7.04
N GLY A 205 13.02 -4.88 -8.00
CA GLY A 205 12.66 -4.41 -9.34
C GLY A 205 11.46 -3.46 -9.36
N GLN A 206 11.42 -2.63 -10.41
CA GLN A 206 10.34 -1.68 -10.73
C GLN A 206 10.10 -1.69 -12.25
N GLU A 207 9.95 -2.88 -12.82
CA GLU A 207 9.77 -3.07 -14.26
C GLU A 207 8.55 -2.37 -14.86
N PRO A 208 7.46 -2.01 -14.12
CA PRO A 208 6.43 -1.13 -14.67
C PRO A 208 6.97 0.17 -15.29
N TYR A 209 8.13 0.67 -14.84
CA TYR A 209 8.80 1.80 -15.52
C TYR A 209 9.28 1.48 -16.93
N GLY A 210 9.56 0.23 -17.25
CA GLY A 210 9.85 -0.21 -18.61
C GLY A 210 8.65 -0.03 -19.54
N ASN A 211 7.41 -0.13 -19.05
CA ASN A 211 6.22 0.17 -19.83
C ASN A 211 5.98 1.68 -19.95
N MET A 212 6.29 2.45 -18.90
CA MET A 212 6.04 3.90 -18.85
C MET A 212 7.05 4.71 -19.66
N TYR A 213 8.34 4.38 -19.54
CA TYR A 213 9.45 5.14 -20.13
C TYR A 213 10.17 4.36 -21.23
N GLY A 214 9.88 3.08 -21.40
CA GLY A 214 10.49 2.21 -22.39
C GLY A 214 11.54 1.27 -21.80
N LYS A 215 11.56 0.04 -22.31
CA LYS A 215 12.43 -1.05 -21.84
C LYS A 215 13.90 -0.67 -21.81
N ARG A 216 14.40 0.02 -22.85
CA ARG A 216 15.81 0.45 -22.93
C ARG A 216 16.19 1.39 -21.78
N ILE A 217 15.36 2.41 -21.51
CA ILE A 217 15.60 3.37 -20.42
C ILE A 217 15.63 2.65 -19.07
N TYR A 218 14.70 1.71 -18.84
CA TYR A 218 14.71 0.89 -17.63
C TYR A 218 15.98 0.06 -17.46
N ILE A 219 16.41 -0.63 -18.51
CA ILE A 219 17.64 -1.43 -18.47
C ILE A 219 18.87 -0.55 -18.24
N ASP A 220 18.97 0.61 -18.89
CA ASP A 220 20.09 1.53 -18.71
C ASP A 220 20.16 2.05 -17.26
N LYS A 221 19.01 2.42 -16.68
CA LYS A 221 18.92 2.78 -15.27
C LYS A 221 19.26 1.60 -14.35
N LEU A 222 18.81 0.38 -14.66
CA LEU A 222 19.19 -0.79 -13.88
C LEU A 222 20.70 -1.07 -13.91
N LYS A 223 21.36 -0.88 -15.06
CA LYS A 223 22.82 -0.95 -15.18
C LYS A 223 23.51 0.13 -14.32
N GLN A 224 22.98 1.34 -14.26
CA GLN A 224 23.49 2.39 -13.36
C GLN A 224 23.37 1.98 -11.89
N LEU A 225 22.25 1.39 -11.48
CA LEU A 225 22.06 0.88 -10.11
C LEU A 225 23.10 -0.21 -9.79
N ILE A 226 23.33 -1.13 -10.72
CA ILE A 226 24.34 -2.20 -10.57
C ILE A 226 25.75 -1.63 -10.51
N SER A 227 26.06 -0.58 -11.27
CA SER A 227 27.34 0.13 -11.17
C SER A 227 27.59 0.67 -9.76
N HIS A 228 26.57 1.27 -9.13
CA HIS A 228 26.65 1.71 -7.72
C HIS A 228 26.88 0.56 -6.74
N ILE A 229 26.32 -0.62 -7.00
CA ILE A 229 26.58 -1.84 -6.21
C ILE A 229 28.06 -2.23 -6.34
N ASN A 230 28.59 -2.28 -7.56
CA ASN A 230 29.96 -2.69 -7.85
C ASN A 230 31.01 -1.69 -7.32
N LEU A 231 30.70 -0.40 -7.28
CA LEU A 231 31.62 0.64 -6.80
C LEU A 231 31.71 0.75 -5.28
N ASN A 232 30.73 0.25 -4.54
CA ASN A 232 30.74 0.40 -3.10
C ASN A 232 31.72 -0.62 -2.46
N THR A 233 32.81 -0.09 -1.93
CA THR A 233 33.96 -0.84 -1.38
C THR A 233 33.62 -1.72 -0.18
N SER A 234 32.45 -1.53 0.44
CA SER A 234 31.91 -2.41 1.48
C SER A 234 31.43 -3.76 0.91
N PHE A 235 31.35 -3.89 -0.41
CA PHE A 235 30.95 -5.12 -1.09
C PHE A 235 32.17 -5.89 -1.59
N LYS A 236 32.49 -6.95 -0.83
CA LYS A 236 33.46 -7.95 -1.29
C LYS A 236 32.88 -8.73 -2.51
N PRO A 237 33.72 -9.09 -3.49
CA PRO A 237 33.40 -10.15 -4.47
C PRO A 237 32.90 -11.42 -3.75
N SER A 238 32.11 -12.27 -4.42
CA SER A 238 31.49 -13.53 -3.92
C SER A 238 30.20 -13.45 -3.07
N LYS A 239 29.55 -12.28 -2.99
CA LYS A 239 28.21 -12.18 -2.36
C LYS A 239 27.11 -12.74 -3.26
N THR A 240 26.05 -13.25 -2.65
CA THR A 240 24.80 -13.55 -3.38
C THR A 240 24.05 -12.25 -3.65
N VAL A 241 23.61 -12.06 -4.90
CA VAL A 241 22.75 -10.95 -5.31
C VAL A 241 21.40 -11.51 -5.71
N TYR A 242 20.39 -11.20 -4.92
CA TYR A 242 19.01 -11.53 -5.19
C TYR A 242 18.38 -10.42 -6.00
N TYR A 243 17.74 -10.76 -7.12
CA TYR A 243 16.88 -9.84 -7.86
C TYR A 243 15.45 -10.33 -7.81
N LYS A 244 14.56 -9.54 -7.22
CA LYS A 244 13.12 -9.81 -7.31
C LYS A 244 12.47 -8.84 -8.30
N PRO A 245 11.90 -9.35 -9.41
CA PRO A 245 11.07 -8.53 -10.27
C PRO A 245 9.75 -8.14 -9.59
N HIS A 246 9.23 -6.98 -9.97
CA HIS A 246 7.89 -6.54 -9.64
C HIS A 246 6.87 -7.54 -10.21
N ARG A 247 5.92 -7.99 -9.38
CA ARG A 247 4.95 -9.05 -9.72
C ARG A 247 4.26 -8.82 -11.06
N HIS A 248 3.77 -7.60 -11.27
CA HIS A 248 3.03 -7.18 -12.48
C HIS A 248 3.89 -6.47 -13.53
N GLY A 249 5.21 -6.50 -13.36
CA GLY A 249 6.14 -5.86 -14.27
C GLY A 249 6.44 -6.71 -15.51
N PRO A 250 6.72 -6.09 -16.68
CA PRO A 250 7.24 -6.82 -17.83
C PRO A 250 8.54 -7.52 -17.45
N ARG A 251 8.71 -8.77 -17.89
CA ARG A 251 9.95 -9.51 -17.61
C ARG A 251 11.11 -8.94 -18.44
N ILE A 252 12.28 -8.92 -17.83
CA ILE A 252 13.52 -8.42 -18.42
C ILE A 252 14.43 -9.57 -18.81
N ASP A 253 15.37 -9.29 -19.72
CA ASP A 253 16.42 -10.24 -20.03
C ASP A 253 17.41 -10.32 -18.86
N VAL A 254 17.36 -11.45 -18.15
CA VAL A 254 18.12 -11.69 -16.93
C VAL A 254 19.63 -11.81 -17.22
N ASN A 255 20.00 -12.26 -18.43
CA ASN A 255 21.41 -12.43 -18.79
C ASN A 255 22.16 -11.09 -18.77
N THR A 256 21.53 -10.03 -19.29
CA THR A 256 22.07 -8.66 -19.24
C THR A 256 22.43 -8.22 -17.82
N ILE A 257 21.66 -8.63 -16.80
CA ILE A 257 21.92 -8.27 -15.39
C ILE A 257 23.02 -9.14 -14.80
N LYS A 258 22.96 -10.45 -15.09
CA LYS A 258 23.94 -11.42 -14.61
C LYS A 258 25.34 -11.08 -15.11
N GLU A 259 25.46 -10.66 -16.37
CA GLU A 259 26.72 -10.21 -16.98
C GLU A 259 27.28 -8.94 -16.32
N ALA A 260 26.42 -8.06 -15.80
CA ALA A 260 26.84 -6.86 -15.07
C ALA A 260 27.29 -7.16 -13.62
N LEU A 261 27.12 -8.40 -13.16
CA LEU A 261 27.50 -8.89 -11.83
C LEU A 261 28.39 -10.16 -11.93
N PRO A 262 29.50 -10.13 -12.68
CA PRO A 262 30.24 -11.34 -13.07
C PRO A 262 30.91 -12.05 -11.88
N ASN A 263 31.18 -11.32 -10.79
CA ASN A 263 31.88 -11.82 -9.60
C ASN A 263 30.93 -12.19 -8.45
N ASN A 264 29.63 -12.29 -8.73
CA ASN A 264 28.59 -12.53 -7.74
C ASN A 264 27.76 -13.75 -8.09
N HIS A 265 27.25 -14.43 -7.07
CA HIS A 265 26.23 -15.46 -7.26
C HIS A 265 24.87 -14.79 -7.45
N PHE A 266 24.39 -14.73 -8.69
CA PHE A 266 23.14 -14.06 -9.02
C PHE A 266 21.93 -15.02 -8.94
N ILE A 267 20.89 -14.64 -8.20
CA ILE A 267 19.64 -15.39 -8.05
C ILE A 267 18.45 -14.53 -8.49
N TYR A 268 17.72 -14.98 -9.50
CA TYR A 268 16.49 -14.35 -9.98
C TYR A 268 15.26 -14.97 -9.30
N LEU A 269 14.45 -14.16 -8.64
CA LEU A 269 13.34 -14.59 -7.79
C LEU A 269 11.98 -14.38 -8.47
N ASP A 270 11.74 -15.12 -9.55
CA ASP A 270 10.46 -15.09 -10.26
C ASP A 270 9.43 -15.98 -9.57
N ASN A 271 8.87 -15.47 -8.48
CA ASN A 271 7.78 -16.09 -7.74
C ASN A 271 6.69 -15.06 -7.39
N GLU A 272 5.52 -15.55 -7.01
CA GLU A 272 4.38 -14.72 -6.62
C GLU A 272 4.44 -14.28 -5.14
N VAL A 273 5.48 -14.66 -4.39
CA VAL A 273 5.61 -14.34 -2.95
C VAL A 273 5.81 -12.82 -2.75
N GLY A 274 5.29 -12.32 -1.63
CA GLY A 274 5.38 -10.89 -1.27
C GLY A 274 6.81 -10.49 -1.01
N MET A 275 7.15 -9.23 -1.23
CA MET A 275 8.51 -8.77 -0.96
C MET A 275 8.83 -8.86 0.53
N GLU A 276 7.87 -8.50 1.36
CA GLU A 276 7.92 -8.59 2.81
C GLU A 276 8.05 -10.05 3.28
N ASP A 277 7.19 -10.96 2.77
CA ASP A 277 7.26 -12.40 3.09
C ASP A 277 8.61 -13.00 2.69
N LEU A 278 9.02 -12.78 1.45
CA LEU A 278 10.28 -13.31 0.93
C LEU A 278 11.50 -12.75 1.69
N PHE A 279 11.46 -11.47 2.09
CA PHE A 279 12.51 -10.86 2.88
C PHE A 279 12.63 -11.48 4.27
N PHE A 280 11.53 -11.53 5.03
CA PHE A 280 11.55 -11.97 6.43
C PHE A 280 11.70 -13.49 6.58
N GLU A 281 11.27 -14.28 5.60
CA GLU A 281 11.34 -15.74 5.67
C GLU A 281 12.66 -16.28 5.10
N ASN A 282 13.12 -15.75 3.96
CA ASN A 282 14.21 -16.35 3.18
C ASN A 282 15.46 -15.46 3.05
N ILE A 283 15.30 -14.21 2.61
CA ILE A 283 16.43 -13.42 2.06
C ILE A 283 17.22 -12.69 3.14
N LYS A 284 16.57 -11.89 3.98
CA LYS A 284 17.18 -11.20 5.16
C LYS A 284 18.46 -10.42 4.84
N CYS A 285 18.53 -9.79 3.67
CA CYS A 285 19.70 -9.02 3.25
C CYS A 285 19.83 -7.72 4.06
N LYS A 286 21.04 -7.44 4.54
CA LYS A 286 21.38 -6.14 5.14
C LYS A 286 21.31 -5.01 4.12
N ASN A 287 21.69 -5.27 2.87
CA ASN A 287 21.81 -4.25 1.81
C ASN A 287 20.69 -4.43 0.80
N ILE A 288 19.89 -3.39 0.61
CA ILE A 288 18.71 -3.41 -0.25
C ILE A 288 18.81 -2.25 -1.24
N TYR A 289 18.69 -2.55 -2.53
CA TYR A 289 18.73 -1.59 -3.62
C TYR A 289 17.38 -1.58 -4.31
N THR A 290 16.87 -0.39 -4.59
CA THR A 290 15.60 -0.20 -5.29
C THR A 290 15.65 1.09 -6.10
N PHE A 291 14.72 1.26 -7.03
CA PHE A 291 14.45 2.57 -7.61
C PHE A 291 13.68 3.45 -6.63
N ASP A 292 12.42 3.12 -6.37
CA ASP A 292 11.55 3.82 -5.40
C ASP A 292 10.34 2.94 -4.98
N SER A 293 10.56 1.63 -4.86
CA SER A 293 9.53 0.67 -4.43
C SER A 293 9.07 0.95 -3.01
N SER A 294 7.76 1.00 -2.78
CA SER A 294 7.19 1.10 -1.43
C SER A 294 7.50 -0.13 -0.56
N ALA A 295 7.88 -1.26 -1.15
CA ALA A 295 8.21 -2.47 -0.41
C ALA A 295 9.39 -2.27 0.56
N VAL A 296 10.35 -1.39 0.26
CA VAL A 296 11.45 -1.11 1.19
C VAL A 296 10.98 -0.37 2.45
N PHE A 297 9.92 0.43 2.33
CA PHE A 297 9.26 1.04 3.48
C PHE A 297 8.58 -0.02 4.34
N SER A 298 7.87 -0.99 3.74
CA SER A 298 7.27 -2.11 4.48
C SER A 298 8.33 -2.93 5.21
N ILE A 299 9.43 -3.31 4.54
CA ILE A 299 10.55 -4.05 5.14
C ILE A 299 11.10 -3.29 6.35
N TYR A 300 11.36 -1.99 6.20
CA TYR A 300 11.85 -1.17 7.30
C TYR A 300 10.87 -1.11 8.47
N SER A 301 9.59 -0.87 8.19
CA SER A 301 8.55 -0.64 9.21
C SER A 301 8.20 -1.90 10.01
N GLU A 302 8.30 -3.07 9.37
CA GLU A 302 8.01 -4.37 9.99
C GLU A 302 9.23 -5.01 10.67
N ALA A 303 10.44 -4.49 10.39
CA ALA A 303 11.65 -4.97 11.04
C ALA A 303 11.64 -4.62 12.54
N PRO A 304 12.12 -5.52 13.42
CA PRO A 304 12.35 -5.17 14.82
C PRO A 304 13.31 -4.00 14.95
N ASP A 305 13.07 -3.10 15.92
CA ASP A 305 13.82 -1.84 16.04
C ASP A 305 15.34 -2.04 16.08
N LYS A 306 15.82 -3.10 16.76
CA LYS A 306 17.25 -3.45 16.82
C LYS A 306 17.92 -3.69 15.45
N PHE A 307 17.14 -3.97 14.41
CA PHE A 307 17.62 -4.21 13.05
C PHE A 307 17.39 -3.04 12.10
N LYS A 308 16.53 -2.06 12.43
CA LYS A 308 16.23 -0.94 11.54
C LYS A 308 17.48 -0.14 11.16
N ASP A 309 18.32 0.17 12.15
CA ASP A 309 19.58 0.89 11.93
C ASP A 309 20.68 0.03 11.25
N GLN A 310 20.44 -1.27 11.11
CA GLN A 310 21.35 -2.17 10.40
C GLN A 310 21.00 -2.28 8.91
N LEU A 311 19.78 -1.92 8.51
CA LEU A 311 19.33 -2.00 7.12
C LEU A 311 19.94 -0.85 6.30
N ASN A 312 20.78 -1.21 5.34
CA ASN A 312 21.34 -0.28 4.36
C ASN A 312 20.43 -0.24 3.13
N ILE A 313 19.48 0.69 3.12
CA ILE A 313 18.54 0.86 2.01
C ILE A 313 19.03 1.97 1.09
N TYR A 314 19.30 1.58 -0.17
CA TYR A 314 19.76 2.43 -1.24
C TYR A 314 18.65 2.62 -2.27
N VAL A 315 18.32 3.87 -2.55
CA VAL A 315 17.21 4.27 -3.41
C VAL A 315 17.77 5.08 -4.57
N MET A 316 17.46 4.69 -5.80
CA MET A 316 17.79 5.46 -7.00
C MET A 316 16.50 5.84 -7.71
N PRO A 317 15.85 6.95 -7.31
CA PRO A 317 14.53 7.30 -7.82
C PRO A 317 14.52 7.36 -9.35
N PHE A 318 13.52 6.70 -9.96
CA PHE A 318 13.41 6.66 -11.42
C PHE A 318 12.96 8.01 -12.01
N HIS A 319 12.23 8.78 -11.20
CA HIS A 319 11.74 10.14 -11.46
C HIS A 319 11.61 10.89 -10.12
N ARG A 320 11.05 12.11 -10.10
CA ARG A 320 10.71 12.83 -8.87
C ARG A 320 9.61 12.10 -8.10
N SER A 321 10.01 11.09 -7.34
CA SER A 321 9.13 10.26 -6.54
C SER A 321 8.58 11.06 -5.37
N VAL A 322 7.27 10.98 -5.15
CA VAL A 322 6.59 11.54 -3.98
C VAL A 322 7.14 10.94 -2.67
N LEU A 323 7.75 9.76 -2.74
CA LEU A 323 8.34 9.06 -1.59
C LEU A 323 9.74 9.55 -1.22
N ASN A 324 10.39 10.39 -2.04
CA ASN A 324 11.73 10.88 -1.76
C ASN A 324 11.83 11.61 -0.41
N LYS A 325 10.78 12.33 -0.01
CA LYS A 325 10.73 13.00 1.30
C LYS A 325 10.71 11.98 2.44
N LEU A 326 9.86 10.95 2.32
CA LEU A 326 9.78 9.86 3.29
C LEU A 326 11.12 9.11 3.40
N PHE A 327 11.72 8.73 2.27
CA PHE A 327 12.99 8.01 2.26
C PHE A 327 14.12 8.81 2.91
N LYS A 328 14.16 10.13 2.72
CA LYS A 328 15.10 11.01 3.43
C LYS A 328 14.86 11.04 4.94
N GLN A 329 13.59 11.11 5.38
CA GLN A 329 13.26 11.08 6.81
C GLN A 329 13.66 9.76 7.48
N LEU A 330 13.55 8.65 6.75
CA LEU A 330 13.98 7.32 7.16
C LEU A 330 15.50 7.09 7.03
N LYS A 331 16.26 8.12 6.61
CA LYS A 331 17.71 8.08 6.40
C LYS A 331 18.16 7.04 5.38
N PHE A 332 17.35 6.75 4.37
CA PHE A 332 17.77 5.91 3.25
C PHE A 332 18.79 6.66 2.38
N THR A 333 19.74 5.93 1.80
CA THR A 333 20.77 6.52 0.95
C THR A 333 20.21 6.74 -0.46
N ILE A 334 20.15 7.99 -0.90
CA ILE A 334 19.71 8.34 -2.27
C ILE A 334 20.94 8.33 -3.18
N LEU A 335 20.99 7.42 -4.17
CA LEU A 335 22.20 7.13 -4.96
C LEU A 335 22.45 8.09 -6.13
N ASN A 336 21.41 8.64 -6.74
CA ASN A 336 21.45 9.74 -7.72
C ASN A 336 20.01 10.18 -8.01
N ASN A 337 19.77 11.49 -8.06
CA ASN A 337 18.52 12.09 -8.56
C ASN A 337 18.82 12.74 -9.91
N ASP A 338 18.96 11.93 -10.96
CA ASP A 338 18.89 12.49 -12.30
C ASP A 338 17.41 12.70 -12.62
N ILE A 339 16.86 13.89 -12.27
CA ILE A 339 15.69 14.63 -12.86
C ILE A 339 15.17 15.73 -11.89
#